data_AF-A0A7L4BMQ9-F1
#
_entry.id   AF-A0A7L4BMQ9-F1
#
_cell.length_a   1.000
_cell.length_b   1.000
_cell.length_c   1.000
_cell.angle_alpha   90.00
_cell.angle_beta   90.00
_cell.angle_gamma   90.00
#
_symmetry.space_group_name_H-M   'P 1'
#
loop_
_entity.id
_entity.type
_entity.pdbx_description
1 polymer ?
#
loop_
_entity_poly.entity_id
_entity_poly.type
_entity_poly.pdbx_seq_one_letter_code
_entity_poly.pdbx_strand_id
1 'polypeptide(L)'
;ELPPSEFMQVADSTWLVLSVVSNGRAPSGCQATGVTKIARSVIAPLAEHHVSVLMLSTYQTDFILVRERDLPVVIHTLAEEFDIYKEESGECVPVTCDDVSNGFLKPKPAASPTLHPVQSPQTRFCVLTVAPDTLPAIATMLIDVLFYSHRWVPGSGTWWWPLTRCHLNHGDMSPPLAPIGFSSSGCALQTGFALPSLWRMVRIGGQPLGFDECGIVAQIAEPLAAADISAYYISTFNFDHALVPEEGIAEVIQLLQQRQESSR
;
A
#
# COMPACT_ATOMS: atom_id res chain seq x y z
N GLU A 1 -12.13 -19.18 10.35
CA GLU A 1 -12.54 -18.72 9.01
C GLU A 1 -13.71 -17.78 9.13
N LEU A 2 -13.81 -16.78 8.26
CA LEU A 2 -14.95 -15.84 8.25
C LEU A 2 -16.12 -16.50 7.51
N PRO A 3 -17.34 -16.54 8.08
CA PRO A 3 -18.48 -17.19 7.44
C PRO A 3 -18.91 -16.43 6.17
N PRO A 4 -19.27 -17.14 5.08
CA PRO A 4 -19.78 -16.50 3.88
C PRO A 4 -21.09 -15.77 4.15
N SER A 5 -21.25 -14.59 3.57
CA SER A 5 -22.48 -13.80 3.63
C SER A 5 -22.63 -12.94 2.38
N GLU A 6 -23.83 -12.43 2.12
CA GLU A 6 -24.10 -11.50 1.00
C GLU A 6 -23.32 -10.18 1.09
N PHE A 7 -22.85 -9.82 2.28
CA PHE A 7 -22.06 -8.63 2.55
C PHE A 7 -20.55 -8.85 2.38
N MET A 8 -20.12 -10.11 2.15
CA MET A 8 -18.72 -10.46 2.02
C MET A 8 -18.35 -10.72 0.57
N GLN A 9 -17.39 -9.94 0.07
CA GLN A 9 -16.75 -10.15 -1.22
C GLN A 9 -15.34 -10.64 -0.99
N VAL A 10 -14.94 -11.68 -1.74
CA VAL A 10 -13.64 -12.32 -1.64
C VAL A 10 -12.99 -12.27 -3.01
N ALA A 11 -11.73 -11.85 -3.07
CA ALA A 11 -10.96 -11.90 -4.31
C ALA A 11 -10.63 -13.36 -4.66
N ASP A 12 -10.67 -13.71 -5.94
CA ASP A 12 -10.54 -15.11 -6.39
C ASP A 12 -9.14 -15.71 -6.21
N SER A 13 -8.12 -14.86 -6.04
CA SER A 13 -6.71 -15.29 -5.96
C SER A 13 -6.20 -15.33 -4.53
N THR A 14 -5.31 -16.27 -4.27
CA THR A 14 -4.43 -16.24 -3.09
C THR A 14 -3.26 -15.31 -3.35
N TRP A 15 -2.95 -14.46 -2.38
CA TRP A 15 -1.92 -13.43 -2.48
C TRP A 15 -0.75 -13.75 -1.55
N LEU A 16 0.45 -13.74 -2.09
CA LEU A 16 1.71 -13.86 -1.37
C LEU A 16 2.22 -12.46 -1.03
N VAL A 17 2.90 -12.35 0.12
CA VAL A 17 3.46 -11.10 0.61
C VAL A 17 4.95 -11.04 0.31
N LEU A 18 5.38 -9.95 -0.31
CA LEU A 18 6.78 -9.59 -0.48
C LEU A 18 7.10 -8.40 0.42
N SER A 19 8.30 -8.40 1.00
CA SER A 19 8.87 -7.25 1.70
C SER A 19 10.29 -7.02 1.25
N VAL A 20 10.66 -5.76 1.05
CA VAL A 20 11.99 -5.38 0.58
C VAL A 20 12.78 -4.83 1.75
N VAL A 21 13.88 -5.49 2.09
CA VAL A 21 14.80 -5.03 3.14
C VAL A 21 15.97 -4.32 2.48
N SER A 22 16.01 -2.99 2.55
CA SER A 22 17.14 -2.22 2.04
C SER A 22 18.31 -2.25 3.04
N ASN A 23 19.43 -2.89 2.67
CA ASN A 23 20.66 -2.97 3.47
C ASN A 23 21.48 -1.65 3.55
N GLY A 24 20.83 -0.49 3.53
CA GLY A 24 21.48 0.81 3.77
C GLY A 24 22.39 1.35 2.66
N ARG A 25 22.52 0.67 1.52
CA ARG A 25 23.15 1.25 0.30
C ARG A 25 22.10 1.96 -0.55
N ALA A 26 21.55 3.06 -0.04
CA ALA A 26 20.78 3.96 -0.89
C ALA A 26 21.76 4.59 -1.90
N PRO A 27 21.47 4.60 -3.21
CA PRO A 27 22.16 5.50 -4.13
C PRO A 27 21.99 6.92 -3.59
N SER A 28 23.11 7.62 -3.44
CA SER A 28 23.17 8.99 -2.94
C SER A 28 22.29 9.91 -3.80
N GLY A 29 21.06 10.20 -3.36
CA GLY A 29 20.13 11.05 -4.10
C GLY A 29 18.68 11.04 -3.61
N CYS A 30 18.09 9.89 -3.30
CA CYS A 30 16.68 9.80 -2.88
C CYS A 30 16.53 9.76 -1.35
N GLN A 31 15.87 10.78 -0.78
CA GLN A 31 15.48 10.80 0.63
C GLN A 31 14.05 10.32 0.85
N ALA A 32 13.28 10.13 -0.23
CA ALA A 32 11.89 9.67 -0.16
C ALA A 32 11.75 8.35 0.59
N THR A 33 10.64 8.18 1.30
CA THR A 33 10.28 7.01 2.11
C THR A 33 8.98 6.37 1.62
N GLY A 34 8.77 5.11 2.02
CA GLY A 34 7.60 4.33 1.62
C GLY A 34 7.74 3.71 0.23
N VAL A 35 6.61 3.56 -0.47
CA VAL A 35 6.52 2.92 -1.79
C VAL A 35 7.42 3.58 -2.85
N THR A 36 7.74 4.86 -2.70
CA THR A 36 8.56 5.58 -3.67
C THR A 36 10.01 5.11 -3.71
N LYS A 37 10.52 4.52 -2.62
CA LYS A 37 11.85 3.89 -2.60
C LYS A 37 11.95 2.68 -3.52
N ILE A 38 10.87 1.91 -3.63
CA ILE A 38 10.79 0.66 -4.39
C ILE A 38 10.11 0.84 -5.75
N ALA A 39 9.75 2.09 -6.11
CA ALA A 39 9.02 2.39 -7.34
C ALA A 39 9.78 1.91 -8.58
N ARG A 40 11.09 2.18 -8.65
CA ARG A 40 11.91 1.87 -9.83
C ARG A 40 12.44 0.45 -9.85
N SER A 41 12.76 -0.12 -8.69
CA SER A 41 13.41 -1.44 -8.60
C SER A 41 12.41 -2.59 -8.46
N VAL A 42 11.17 -2.33 -8.02
CA VAL A 42 10.17 -3.38 -7.81
C VAL A 42 8.86 -3.08 -8.51
N ILE A 43 8.25 -1.91 -8.26
CA ILE A 43 6.90 -1.63 -8.76
C ILE A 43 6.87 -1.53 -10.29
N ALA A 44 7.81 -0.79 -10.89
CA ALA A 44 7.89 -0.62 -12.34
C ALA A 44 8.23 -1.93 -13.07
N PRO A 45 9.27 -2.71 -12.69
CA PRO A 45 9.56 -3.99 -13.33
C PRO A 45 8.40 -4.99 -13.27
N LEU A 46 7.69 -5.08 -12.13
CA LEU A 46 6.52 -5.94 -12.00
C LEU A 46 5.37 -5.49 -12.92
N ALA A 47 5.14 -4.19 -13.05
CA ALA A 47 4.13 -3.66 -13.96
C ALA A 47 4.47 -3.93 -15.44
N GLU A 48 5.74 -3.77 -15.83
CA GLU A 48 6.25 -4.06 -17.18
C GLU A 48 6.10 -5.53 -17.56
N HIS A 49 6.25 -6.44 -16.58
CA HIS A 49 6.06 -7.88 -16.75
C HIS A 49 4.61 -8.34 -16.50
N HIS A 50 3.65 -7.41 -16.46
CA HIS A 50 2.22 -7.68 -16.30
C HIS A 50 1.86 -8.44 -15.01
N VAL A 51 2.59 -8.18 -13.93
CA VAL A 51 2.25 -8.66 -12.59
C VAL A 51 1.37 -7.63 -11.91
N SER A 52 0.14 -8.02 -11.56
CA SER A 52 -0.76 -7.19 -10.76
C SER A 52 -0.37 -7.26 -9.29
N VAL A 53 -0.37 -6.10 -8.62
CA VAL A 53 0.08 -5.95 -7.24
C VAL A 53 -0.98 -5.24 -6.41
N LEU A 54 -1.08 -5.61 -5.13
CA LEU A 54 -1.78 -4.83 -4.12
C LEU A 54 -0.76 -4.31 -3.10
N MET A 55 -0.88 -3.04 -2.73
CA MET A 55 0.04 -2.43 -1.78
C MET A 55 -0.56 -2.35 -0.38
N LEU A 56 0.28 -2.64 0.61
CA LEU A 56 -0.04 -2.47 2.01
C LEU A 56 1.14 -1.83 2.73
N SER A 57 1.19 -0.51 2.67
CA SER A 57 2.09 0.28 3.50
C SER A 57 1.62 0.32 4.96
N THR A 58 2.57 0.11 5.86
CA THR A 58 2.42 0.19 7.31
C THR A 58 3.40 1.22 7.88
N TYR A 59 3.37 1.45 9.20
CA TYR A 59 4.36 2.33 9.85
C TYR A 59 5.78 1.78 9.71
N GLN A 60 5.94 0.45 9.73
CA GLN A 60 7.24 -0.21 9.75
C GLN A 60 7.78 -0.54 8.36
N THR A 61 6.93 -0.99 7.45
CA THR A 61 7.34 -1.51 6.14
C THR A 61 6.24 -1.41 5.10
N ASP A 62 6.63 -1.52 3.84
CA ASP A 62 5.75 -1.61 2.69
C ASP A 62 5.65 -3.08 2.23
N PHE A 63 4.45 -3.64 2.34
CA PHE A 63 4.16 -4.95 1.82
C PHE A 63 3.62 -4.85 0.40
N ILE A 64 4.16 -5.69 -0.49
CA ILE A 64 3.68 -5.83 -1.86
C ILE A 64 3.04 -7.21 -1.96
N LEU A 65 1.77 -7.26 -2.29
CA LEU A 65 1.05 -8.51 -2.46
C LEU A 65 1.00 -8.86 -3.94
N VAL A 66 1.44 -10.07 -4.27
CA VAL A 66 1.39 -10.64 -5.63
C VAL A 66 0.56 -11.91 -5.62
N ARG A 67 -0.09 -12.25 -6.74
CA ARG A 67 -0.84 -13.51 -6.81
C ARG A 67 0.13 -14.68 -6.80
N GLU A 68 -0.22 -15.75 -6.11
CA GLU A 68 0.62 -16.97 -6.03
C GLU A 68 1.00 -17.52 -7.42
N ARG A 69 0.07 -17.46 -8.37
CA ARG A 69 0.30 -17.88 -9.77
C ARG A 69 1.36 -17.06 -10.51
N ASP A 70 1.62 -15.82 -10.08
CA ASP A 70 2.57 -14.90 -10.71
C ASP A 70 3.96 -14.99 -10.06
N LEU A 71 4.13 -15.77 -8.98
CA LEU A 71 5.40 -15.91 -8.25
C LEU A 71 6.60 -16.29 -9.15
N PRO A 72 6.48 -17.20 -10.14
CA PRO A 72 7.56 -17.49 -11.07
C PRO A 72 8.06 -16.26 -11.83
N VAL A 73 7.13 -15.42 -12.31
CA VAL A 73 7.44 -14.18 -13.04
C VAL A 73 8.09 -13.18 -12.09
N VAL A 74 7.54 -13.03 -10.87
CA VAL A 74 8.10 -12.16 -9.82
C VAL A 74 9.55 -12.52 -9.51
N ILE A 75 9.85 -13.80 -9.26
CA ILE A 75 11.21 -14.26 -8.95
C ILE A 75 12.14 -13.95 -10.12
N HIS A 76 11.73 -14.30 -11.34
CA HIS A 76 12.53 -14.04 -12.53
C HIS A 76 12.82 -12.54 -12.73
N THR A 77 11.79 -11.69 -12.62
CA THR A 77 11.91 -10.24 -12.79
C THR A 77 12.77 -9.59 -11.73
N LEU A 78 12.69 -10.02 -10.47
CA LEU A 78 13.40 -9.37 -9.37
C LEU A 78 14.79 -9.97 -9.09
N ALA A 79 15.09 -11.19 -9.54
CA ALA A 79 16.37 -11.85 -9.31
C ALA A 79 17.56 -11.14 -9.99
N GLU A 80 17.31 -10.26 -10.97
CA GLU A 80 18.37 -9.46 -11.59
C GLU A 80 18.95 -8.41 -10.65
N GLU A 81 18.13 -7.84 -9.75
CA GLU A 81 18.53 -6.77 -8.82
C GLU A 81 18.57 -7.21 -7.36
N PHE A 82 17.91 -8.32 -7.00
CA PHE A 82 17.70 -8.74 -5.61
C PHE A 82 18.12 -10.19 -5.36
N ASP A 83 18.75 -10.41 -4.21
CA ASP A 83 18.83 -11.74 -3.62
C ASP A 83 17.48 -12.07 -2.97
N ILE A 84 16.81 -13.11 -3.49
CA ILE A 84 15.45 -13.48 -3.06
C ILE A 84 15.52 -14.56 -1.98
N TYR A 85 14.80 -14.32 -0.89
CA TYR A 85 14.65 -15.26 0.22
C TYR A 85 13.18 -15.57 0.46
N LYS A 86 12.91 -16.81 0.87
CA LYS A 86 11.60 -17.28 1.30
C LYS A 86 11.68 -17.62 2.78
N GLU A 87 10.70 -17.16 3.55
CA GLU A 87 10.57 -17.51 4.96
C GLU A 87 9.89 -18.88 5.08
N GLU A 88 10.61 -19.87 5.61
CA GLU A 88 10.09 -21.20 5.88
C GLU A 88 10.34 -21.53 7.36
N SER A 89 9.26 -21.74 8.13
CA SER A 89 9.34 -22.03 9.57
C SER A 89 10.13 -21.00 10.39
N GLY A 90 10.16 -19.73 9.96
CA GLY A 90 10.90 -18.64 10.61
C GLY A 90 12.37 -18.52 10.20
N GLU A 91 12.86 -19.35 9.27
CA GLU A 91 14.20 -19.22 8.68
C GLU A 91 14.12 -18.64 7.25
N CYS A 92 15.07 -17.77 6.91
CA CYS A 92 15.19 -17.22 5.55
C CYS A 92 16.01 -18.16 4.66
N VAL A 93 15.34 -18.84 3.74
CA VAL A 93 15.96 -19.77 2.78
C VAL A 93 16.14 -19.06 1.43
N PRO A 94 17.34 -19.06 0.82
CA PRO A 94 17.56 -18.44 -0.49
C PRO A 94 16.79 -19.19 -1.59
N VAL A 95 16.21 -18.44 -2.53
CA VAL A 95 15.46 -18.99 -3.67
C VAL A 95 16.38 -19.07 -4.89
N THR A 96 16.50 -20.26 -5.48
CA THR A 96 17.30 -20.48 -6.70
C THR A 96 16.46 -20.32 -7.96
N CYS A 97 16.98 -19.61 -8.97
CA CYS A 97 16.29 -19.36 -10.25
C CYS A 97 16.02 -20.63 -11.09
N ASP A 98 16.74 -21.72 -10.84
CA ASP A 98 16.63 -22.97 -11.63
C ASP A 98 15.29 -23.71 -11.39
N ASP A 99 14.62 -23.46 -10.27
CA ASP A 99 13.31 -24.05 -9.93
C ASP A 99 12.13 -23.43 -10.71
N VAL A 100 12.39 -22.40 -11.53
CA VAL A 100 11.35 -21.59 -12.22
C VAL A 100 11.13 -22.03 -13.68
N SER A 101 11.80 -23.09 -14.12
CA SER A 101 11.66 -23.59 -15.49
C SER A 101 10.33 -24.36 -15.68
N ASN A 102 9.41 -23.77 -16.47
CA ASN A 102 8.30 -24.38 -17.25
C ASN A 102 6.90 -23.74 -17.09
N GLY A 103 6.78 -22.56 -16.47
CA GLY A 103 5.48 -21.93 -16.21
C GLY A 103 5.13 -20.67 -16.99
N PHE A 104 5.92 -20.24 -17.99
CA PHE A 104 5.62 -19.02 -18.77
C PHE A 104 4.34 -19.19 -19.60
N LEU A 105 3.18 -19.02 -18.96
CA LEU A 105 1.94 -18.75 -19.65
C LEU A 105 2.14 -17.43 -20.39
N LYS A 106 1.90 -17.45 -21.71
CA LYS A 106 1.91 -16.24 -22.55
C LYS A 106 1.20 -15.11 -21.80
N PRO A 107 1.79 -13.90 -21.70
CA PRO A 107 1.11 -12.78 -21.07
C PRO A 107 -0.25 -12.62 -21.74
N LYS A 108 -1.31 -12.73 -20.94
CA LYS A 108 -2.65 -12.30 -21.35
C LYS A 108 -2.47 -10.85 -21.79
N PRO A 109 -2.98 -10.42 -22.96
CA PRO A 109 -2.87 -9.02 -23.35
C PRO A 109 -3.51 -8.19 -22.25
N ALA A 110 -2.66 -7.53 -21.45
CA ALA A 110 -3.11 -6.64 -20.41
C ALA A 110 -3.88 -5.53 -21.12
N ALA A 111 -5.01 -5.13 -20.53
CA ALA A 111 -5.64 -3.88 -20.93
C ALA A 111 -4.56 -2.79 -20.93
N SER A 112 -4.51 -1.97 -21.97
CA SER A 112 -3.60 -0.82 -22.03
C SER A 112 -3.70 -0.06 -20.70
N PRO A 113 -2.57 0.32 -20.06
CA PRO A 113 -2.58 0.95 -18.75
C PRO A 113 -3.53 2.15 -18.76
N THR A 114 -4.63 2.04 -18.03
CA THR A 114 -5.64 3.08 -17.97
C THR A 114 -5.19 4.10 -16.95
N LEU A 115 -5.08 5.38 -17.34
CA LEU A 115 -4.81 6.42 -16.36
C LEU A 115 -6.06 6.63 -15.49
N HIS A 116 -5.91 6.33 -14.21
CA HIS A 116 -7.01 6.44 -13.26
C HIS A 116 -7.17 7.89 -12.76
N PRO A 117 -8.42 8.39 -12.65
CA PRO A 117 -8.66 9.70 -12.06
C PRO A 117 -8.22 9.70 -10.59
N VAL A 118 -7.75 10.86 -10.14
CA VAL A 118 -7.27 11.05 -8.77
C VAL A 118 -8.13 12.08 -8.05
N GLN A 119 -8.37 11.87 -6.76
CA GLN A 119 -9.13 12.77 -5.89
C GLN A 119 -8.38 12.98 -4.58
N SER A 120 -8.23 14.22 -4.11
CA SER A 120 -7.62 14.50 -2.82
C SER A 120 -8.64 15.10 -1.84
N PRO A 121 -9.13 14.34 -0.84
CA PRO A 121 -9.91 14.91 0.24
C PRO A 121 -9.06 15.86 1.10
N GLN A 122 -9.71 16.79 1.80
CA GLN A 122 -9.05 17.71 2.73
C GLN A 122 -8.70 17.07 4.07
N THR A 123 -9.14 15.84 4.31
CA THR A 123 -8.85 15.09 5.53
C THR A 123 -7.33 14.92 5.71
N ARG A 124 -6.88 15.18 6.94
CA ARG A 124 -5.50 14.99 7.39
C ARG A 124 -5.42 13.65 8.12
N PHE A 125 -4.40 12.87 7.81
CA PHE A 125 -4.18 11.53 8.33
C PHE A 125 -2.90 11.49 9.16
N CYS A 126 -2.94 10.69 10.24
CA CYS A 126 -1.75 10.30 10.99
C CYS A 126 -1.49 8.81 10.75
N VAL A 127 -0.21 8.44 10.60
CA VAL A 127 0.23 7.05 10.65
C VAL A 127 0.79 6.79 12.04
N LEU A 128 0.14 5.92 12.81
CA LEU A 128 0.45 5.68 14.22
C LEU A 128 0.76 4.21 14.48
N THR A 129 1.53 3.96 15.52
CA THR A 129 1.81 2.63 16.05
C THR A 129 1.42 2.58 17.52
N VAL A 130 0.78 1.50 17.97
CA VAL A 130 0.30 1.32 19.34
C VAL A 130 0.95 0.11 19.97
N ALA A 131 1.71 0.25 21.06
CA ALA A 131 2.35 -0.88 21.71
C ALA A 131 1.31 -1.96 22.11
N PRO A 132 1.55 -3.26 21.87
CA PRO A 132 0.55 -4.32 22.08
C PRO A 132 -0.01 -4.40 23.51
N ASP A 133 0.82 -4.09 24.51
CA ASP A 133 0.44 -4.01 25.92
C ASP A 133 -0.53 -2.84 26.21
N THR A 134 -0.49 -1.78 25.40
CA THR A 134 -1.41 -0.64 25.50
C THR A 134 -2.70 -0.80 24.69
N LEU A 135 -2.77 -1.77 23.77
CA LEU A 135 -3.95 -2.02 22.94
C LEU A 135 -5.24 -2.23 23.77
N PRO A 136 -5.26 -3.02 24.86
CA PRO A 136 -6.47 -3.20 25.65
C PRO A 136 -7.03 -1.89 26.21
N ALA A 137 -6.17 -0.91 26.51
CA ALA A 137 -6.57 0.38 27.07
C ALA A 137 -7.35 1.24 26.07
N ILE A 138 -7.09 1.08 24.77
CA ILE A 138 -7.78 1.82 23.69
C ILE A 138 -8.80 0.97 22.93
N ALA A 139 -8.95 -0.33 23.27
CA ALA A 139 -9.75 -1.28 22.51
C ALA A 139 -11.22 -0.86 22.39
N THR A 140 -11.84 -0.36 23.46
CA THR A 140 -13.24 0.10 23.45
C THR A 140 -13.42 1.31 22.53
N MET A 141 -12.48 2.26 22.55
CA MET A 141 -12.47 3.41 21.65
C MET A 141 -12.30 2.95 20.19
N LEU A 142 -11.37 2.03 19.93
CA LEU A 142 -11.16 1.47 18.59
C LEU A 142 -12.41 0.76 18.07
N ILE A 143 -13.09 -0.02 18.91
CA ILE A 143 -14.34 -0.70 18.57
C ILE A 143 -15.44 0.33 18.24
N ASP A 144 -15.60 1.35 19.08
CA ASP A 144 -16.57 2.42 18.85
C ASP A 144 -16.33 3.12 17.52
N VAL A 145 -15.08 3.50 17.24
CA VAL A 145 -14.69 4.14 15.98
C VAL A 145 -14.90 3.21 14.77
N LEU A 146 -14.49 1.94 14.83
CA LEU A 146 -14.55 1.02 13.68
C LEU A 146 -15.97 0.54 13.35
N PHE A 147 -16.81 0.32 14.37
CA PHE A 147 -18.08 -0.39 14.24
C PHE A 147 -19.33 0.46 14.56
N TYR A 148 -19.22 1.50 15.38
CA TYR A 148 -20.38 2.24 15.89
C TYR A 148 -20.42 3.72 15.48
N SER A 149 -19.29 4.31 15.10
CA SER A 149 -19.26 5.68 14.60
C SER A 149 -20.04 5.80 13.28
N HIS A 150 -20.89 6.82 13.16
CA HIS A 150 -21.75 6.99 11.99
C HIS A 150 -20.92 7.12 10.70
N ARG A 151 -20.97 6.07 9.86
CA ARG A 151 -20.42 6.12 8.50
C ARG A 151 -21.33 6.99 7.63
N TRP A 152 -20.71 7.94 6.94
CA TRP A 152 -21.16 8.76 5.80
C TRP A 152 -22.64 8.69 5.39
N VAL A 153 -23.29 9.86 5.36
CA VAL A 153 -24.54 10.10 4.60
C VAL A 153 -24.17 10.69 3.23
N PRO A 154 -24.53 10.05 2.10
CA PRO A 154 -24.31 10.64 0.77
C PRO A 154 -25.08 11.97 0.64
N GLY A 155 -24.37 13.09 0.42
CA GLY A 155 -24.98 14.37 0.02
C GLY A 155 -24.71 15.60 0.89
N SER A 156 -24.01 15.52 2.02
CA SER A 156 -23.87 16.66 2.96
C SER A 156 -22.72 17.64 2.68
N GLY A 157 -22.07 17.59 1.52
CA GLY A 157 -21.04 18.56 1.10
C GLY A 157 -19.77 18.62 1.97
N THR A 158 -19.70 17.85 3.05
CA THR A 158 -18.57 17.82 3.98
C THR A 158 -17.91 16.45 3.89
N TRP A 159 -16.77 16.39 3.22
CA TRP A 159 -16.06 15.15 2.88
C TRP A 159 -15.20 14.69 4.06
N TRP A 160 -15.83 14.07 5.07
CA TRP A 160 -15.14 13.43 6.17
C TRP A 160 -14.99 11.94 5.84
N TRP A 161 -13.76 11.51 5.54
CA TRP A 161 -13.46 10.12 5.22
C TRP A 161 -12.82 9.43 6.42
N PRO A 162 -13.56 8.65 7.22
CA PRO A 162 -12.98 7.85 8.28
C PRO A 162 -12.34 6.60 7.65
N LEU A 163 -11.17 6.78 7.04
CA LEU A 163 -10.25 5.65 6.86
C LEU A 163 -9.59 5.45 8.21
N THR A 164 -10.18 4.59 9.05
CA THR A 164 -9.52 4.02 10.21
C THR A 164 -9.16 2.59 9.85
N ARG A 165 -7.86 2.31 9.73
CA ARG A 165 -7.35 0.98 9.42
C ARG A 165 -6.54 0.48 10.61
N CYS A 166 -6.83 -0.75 11.02
CA CYS A 166 -6.06 -1.44 12.04
C CYS A 166 -5.49 -2.74 11.49
N HIS A 167 -4.18 -2.90 11.61
CA HIS A 167 -3.45 -4.11 11.27
C HIS A 167 -2.81 -4.66 12.53
N LEU A 168 -3.01 -5.95 12.78
CA LEU A 168 -2.37 -6.69 13.86
C LEU A 168 -1.65 -7.87 13.19
N ASN A 169 -0.32 -7.88 13.18
CA ASN A 169 0.45 -9.01 12.68
C ASN A 169 0.87 -9.87 13.88
N HIS A 170 0.39 -11.11 13.93
CA HIS A 170 0.92 -12.14 14.81
C HIS A 170 2.09 -12.82 14.10
N GLY A 171 3.31 -12.60 14.58
CA GLY A 171 4.49 -13.36 14.17
C GLY A 171 5.33 -13.68 15.40
N ASP A 172 5.44 -14.98 15.72
CA ASP A 172 6.43 -15.49 16.67
C ASP A 172 7.83 -15.17 16.11
N MET A 173 8.72 -14.67 16.97
CA MET A 173 10.11 -14.24 16.65
C MET A 173 10.26 -12.90 15.89
N SER A 174 9.54 -11.87 16.32
CA SER A 174 9.92 -10.46 16.24
C SER A 174 9.15 -9.70 17.35
N PRO A 175 9.64 -8.57 17.91
CA PRO A 175 8.95 -7.93 19.02
C PRO A 175 7.50 -7.62 18.61
N PRO A 176 6.53 -7.84 19.51
CA PRO A 176 5.12 -7.95 19.14
C PRO A 176 4.68 -6.66 18.42
N LEU A 177 4.27 -6.82 17.16
CA LEU A 177 3.98 -5.72 16.26
C LEU A 177 2.69 -5.03 16.68
N ALA A 178 2.87 -3.76 16.99
CA ALA A 178 1.90 -2.79 17.45
C ALA A 178 0.73 -2.56 16.47
N PRO A 179 -0.55 -2.61 16.91
CA PRO A 179 -1.68 -2.22 16.06
C PRO A 179 -1.57 -0.79 15.54
N ILE A 180 -1.96 -0.62 14.27
CA ILE A 180 -2.00 0.69 13.60
C ILE A 180 -3.43 1.26 13.72
N GLY A 181 -3.58 2.57 13.80
CA GLY A 181 -4.87 3.25 13.74
C GLY A 181 -4.70 4.55 12.97
N PHE A 182 -5.50 4.76 11.93
CA PHE A 182 -5.59 6.05 11.25
C PHE A 182 -6.71 6.87 11.91
N SER A 183 -6.35 7.96 12.57
CA SER A 183 -7.32 8.91 13.12
C SER A 183 -7.33 10.17 12.27
N SER A 184 -8.53 10.62 11.89
CA SER A 184 -8.72 12.02 11.52
C SER A 184 -8.51 12.88 12.76
N SER A 185 -8.07 14.12 12.57
CA SER A 185 -7.63 15.04 13.63
C SER A 185 -8.68 15.41 14.70
N GLY A 186 -9.85 14.76 14.73
CA GLY A 186 -10.85 14.88 15.80
C GLY A 186 -10.58 13.98 17.01
N CYS A 187 -9.69 12.99 16.91
CA CYS A 187 -9.32 12.09 18.00
C CYS A 187 -7.82 12.22 18.31
N ALA A 188 -7.41 13.40 18.76
CA ALA A 188 -6.08 13.56 19.33
C ALA A 188 -6.05 12.82 20.68
N LEU A 189 -5.55 11.58 20.68
CA LEU A 189 -5.01 10.99 21.88
C LEU A 189 -3.88 11.91 22.35
N GLN A 190 -4.12 12.61 23.46
CA GLN A 190 -3.14 13.46 24.14
C GLN A 190 -2.04 12.60 24.73
N THR A 191 -1.12 12.16 23.88
CA THR A 191 0.18 11.65 24.30
C THR A 191 1.22 12.66 23.86
N GLY A 192 1.95 13.24 24.81
CA GLY A 192 2.87 14.38 24.66
C GLY A 192 4.13 14.13 23.83
N PHE A 193 3.98 13.54 22.64
CA PHE A 193 5.01 13.43 21.62
C PHE A 193 4.86 14.56 20.60
N ALA A 194 5.95 14.88 19.91
CA ALA A 194 5.96 15.83 18.80
C ALA A 194 4.79 15.54 17.84
N LEU A 195 4.12 16.59 17.35
CA LEU A 195 2.98 16.45 16.43
C LEU A 195 3.37 15.46 15.32
N PRO A 196 2.64 14.34 15.15
CA PRO A 196 2.96 13.38 14.10
C PRO A 196 2.91 14.08 12.75
N SER A 197 3.84 13.77 11.83
CA SER A 197 3.78 14.25 10.46
C SER A 197 2.40 13.96 9.88
N LEU A 198 1.75 14.98 9.33
CA LEU A 198 0.41 14.89 8.82
C LEU A 198 0.45 14.58 7.33
N TRP A 199 -0.42 13.67 6.92
CA TRP A 199 -0.47 13.14 5.57
C TRP A 199 -1.78 13.54 4.91
N ARG A 200 -1.73 13.81 3.62
CA ARG A 200 -2.89 14.04 2.77
C ARG A 200 -3.08 12.86 1.84
N MET A 201 -4.33 12.48 1.64
CA MET A 201 -4.68 11.36 0.79
C MET A 201 -4.88 11.80 -0.64
N VAL A 202 -4.42 10.95 -1.55
CA VAL A 202 -4.80 10.93 -2.95
C VAL A 202 -5.46 9.56 -3.19
N ARG A 203 -6.76 9.57 -3.44
CA ARG A 203 -7.53 8.38 -3.84
C ARG A 203 -7.41 8.21 -5.34
N ILE A 204 -7.20 6.97 -5.77
CA ILE A 204 -7.00 6.58 -7.16
C ILE A 204 -8.14 5.64 -7.58
N GLY A 205 -8.71 5.91 -8.75
CA GLY A 205 -9.79 5.12 -9.35
C GLY A 205 -11.14 5.84 -9.30
N GLY A 206 -11.79 5.95 -10.46
CA GLY A 206 -13.16 6.47 -10.59
C GLY A 206 -14.23 5.39 -10.51
N GLN A 207 -13.81 4.14 -10.74
CA GLN A 207 -14.60 2.92 -10.63
C GLN A 207 -13.75 1.87 -9.89
N PRO A 208 -14.36 0.78 -9.37
CA PRO A 208 -13.61 -0.31 -8.77
C PRO A 208 -12.51 -0.82 -9.70
N LEU A 209 -11.26 -0.80 -9.21
CA LEU A 209 -10.06 -1.13 -9.99
C LEU A 209 -9.96 -2.63 -10.32
N GLY A 210 -10.54 -3.48 -9.47
CA GLY A 210 -10.37 -4.92 -9.56
C GLY A 210 -8.94 -5.36 -9.22
N PHE A 211 -8.56 -6.55 -9.69
CA PHE A 211 -7.34 -7.25 -9.26
C PHE A 211 -6.47 -7.78 -10.42
N ASP A 212 -6.82 -7.43 -11.65
CA ASP A 212 -6.14 -7.90 -12.86
C ASP A 212 -5.35 -6.79 -13.57
N GLU A 213 -5.74 -5.52 -13.38
CA GLU A 213 -5.03 -4.40 -13.97
C GLU A 213 -3.65 -4.25 -13.33
N CYS A 214 -2.65 -3.97 -14.18
CA CYS A 214 -1.26 -3.82 -13.81
C CYS A 214 -0.85 -2.35 -13.97
N GLY A 215 0.18 -1.91 -13.23
CA GLY A 215 0.73 -0.56 -13.38
C GLY A 215 -0.07 0.56 -12.69
N ILE A 216 -1.18 0.28 -12.01
CA ILE A 216 -1.93 1.27 -11.22
C ILE A 216 -1.04 1.90 -10.14
N VAL A 217 -0.22 1.08 -9.47
CA VAL A 217 0.71 1.58 -8.45
C VAL A 217 1.87 2.32 -9.11
N ALA A 218 2.42 1.78 -10.21
CA ALA A 218 3.52 2.39 -10.96
C ALA A 218 3.18 3.80 -11.45
N GLN A 219 1.97 4.01 -11.99
CA GLN A 219 1.52 5.31 -12.51
C GLN A 219 1.57 6.43 -11.45
N ILE A 220 1.49 6.07 -10.16
CA ILE A 220 1.53 7.00 -9.02
C ILE A 220 2.92 7.01 -8.36
N ALA A 221 3.52 5.85 -8.10
CA ALA A 221 4.76 5.74 -7.36
C ALA A 221 5.97 6.26 -8.15
N GLU A 222 6.03 6.02 -9.46
CA GLU A 222 7.13 6.50 -10.30
C GLU A 222 7.27 8.02 -10.36
N PRO A 223 6.22 8.82 -10.65
CA PRO A 223 6.39 10.26 -10.75
C PRO A 223 6.63 10.88 -9.38
N LEU A 224 6.09 10.30 -8.30
CA LEU A 224 6.44 10.69 -6.93
C LEU A 224 7.90 10.38 -6.61
N ALA A 225 8.42 9.22 -7.04
CA ALA A 225 9.83 8.88 -6.89
C ALA A 225 10.74 9.82 -7.71
N ALA A 226 10.32 10.21 -8.92
CA ALA A 226 11.06 11.17 -9.75
C ALA A 226 11.12 12.57 -9.12
N ALA A 227 10.12 12.94 -8.32
CA ALA A 227 10.07 14.18 -7.55
C ALA A 227 10.63 14.05 -6.11
N ASP A 228 11.18 12.89 -5.74
CA ASP A 228 11.65 12.56 -4.38
C ASP A 228 10.59 12.79 -3.28
N ILE A 229 9.32 12.54 -3.59
CA ILE A 229 8.20 12.68 -2.65
C ILE A 229 7.99 11.35 -1.93
N SER A 230 7.93 11.39 -0.59
CA SER A 230 7.59 10.20 0.20
C SER A 230 6.11 9.84 0.04
N ALA A 231 5.78 8.55 0.01
CA ALA A 231 4.39 8.14 0.00
C ALA A 231 4.17 6.77 0.67
N TYR A 232 3.13 6.68 1.49
CA TYR A 232 2.53 5.39 1.84
C TYR A 232 1.45 5.03 0.83
N TYR A 233 1.30 3.75 0.53
CA TYR A 233 0.32 3.28 -0.45
C TYR A 233 -0.52 2.14 0.12
N ILE A 234 -1.83 2.29 0.00
CA ILE A 234 -2.82 1.36 0.53
C ILE A 234 -3.83 1.02 -0.56
N SER A 235 -3.79 -0.23 -1.00
CA SER A 235 -4.83 -0.83 -1.80
C SER A 235 -5.97 -1.33 -0.92
N THR A 236 -7.19 -1.02 -1.35
CA THR A 236 -8.44 -1.57 -0.79
C THR A 236 -9.12 -2.43 -1.83
N PHE A 237 -10.25 -3.04 -1.48
CA PHE A 237 -10.98 -3.90 -2.43
C PHE A 237 -11.39 -3.17 -3.72
N ASN A 238 -11.70 -1.86 -3.65
CA ASN A 238 -12.20 -1.11 -4.80
C ASN A 238 -11.24 -0.02 -5.30
N PHE A 239 -10.45 0.57 -4.41
CA PHE A 239 -9.67 1.77 -4.72
C PHE A 239 -8.30 1.72 -4.08
N ASP A 240 -7.39 2.46 -4.70
CA ASP A 240 -6.05 2.68 -4.17
C ASP A 240 -5.94 4.05 -3.53
N HIS A 241 -5.05 4.17 -2.55
CA HIS A 241 -4.86 5.38 -1.76
C HIS A 241 -3.37 5.61 -1.53
N ALA A 242 -2.87 6.75 -2.00
CA ALA A 242 -1.55 7.24 -1.65
C ALA A 242 -1.67 8.29 -0.54
N LEU A 243 -0.88 8.17 0.52
CA LEU A 243 -0.72 9.19 1.54
C LEU A 243 0.61 9.89 1.27
N VAL A 244 0.56 11.20 1.05
CA VAL A 244 1.74 12.05 0.81
C VAL A 244 1.85 13.13 1.90
N PRO A 245 3.03 13.73 2.14
CA PRO A 245 3.18 14.81 3.09
C PRO A 245 2.21 15.96 2.79
N GLU A 246 1.60 16.52 3.83
CA GLU A 246 0.60 17.58 3.67
C GLU A 246 1.16 18.82 2.97
N GLU A 247 2.40 19.19 3.28
CA GLU A 247 3.11 20.33 2.72
C GLU A 247 3.28 20.23 1.19
N GLY A 248 3.35 19.01 0.65
CA GLY A 248 3.58 18.74 -0.78
C GLY A 248 2.32 18.44 -1.59
N ILE A 249 1.12 18.48 -0.98
CA ILE A 249 -0.10 17.98 -1.65
C ILE A 249 -0.45 18.72 -2.94
N ALA A 250 -0.21 20.04 -3.00
CA ALA A 250 -0.51 20.84 -4.19
C ALA A 250 0.39 20.44 -5.38
N GLU A 251 1.67 20.23 -5.12
CA GLU A 251 2.65 19.75 -6.09
C GLU A 251 2.29 18.34 -6.57
N VAL A 252 1.95 17.43 -5.65
CA VAL A 252 1.51 16.07 -5.99
C VAL A 252 0.29 16.06 -6.90
N ILE A 253 -0.73 16.87 -6.59
CA ILE A 253 -1.94 16.95 -7.42
C ILE A 253 -1.59 17.47 -8.81
N GLN A 254 -0.79 18.54 -8.91
CA GLN A 254 -0.39 19.11 -10.18
C GLN A 254 0.41 18.11 -11.02
N LEU A 255 1.37 17.41 -10.41
CA LEU A 255 2.20 16.40 -11.05
C LEU A 255 1.37 15.22 -11.58
N LEU A 256 0.39 14.73 -10.81
CA LEU A 256 -0.49 13.65 -11.26
C LEU A 256 -1.49 14.10 -12.34
N GLN A 257 -1.97 15.34 -12.27
CA GLN A 257 -2.88 15.92 -13.29
C GLN A 257 -2.17 16.17 -14.63
N GLN A 258 -0.94 16.69 -14.61
CA GLN A 258 -0.15 16.89 -15.83
C GLN A 258 0.04 15.59 -16.61
N ARG A 259 0.23 14.46 -15.91
CA ARG A 259 0.30 13.15 -16.57
C ARG A 259 -1.02 12.75 -17.22
N GLN A 260 -2.15 12.97 -16.55
CA GLN A 260 -3.49 12.70 -17.11
C GLN A 260 -3.76 13.51 -18.38
N GLU A 261 -3.24 14.74 -18.48
CA GLU A 261 -3.36 15.58 -19.68
C GLU A 261 -2.39 15.15 -20.79
N SER A 262 -1.15 14.78 -20.46
CA SER A 262 -0.12 14.40 -21.44
C SER A 262 -0.42 13.10 -22.21
N SER A 263 -1.32 12.27 -21.69
CA SER A 263 -1.70 10.98 -22.28
C SER A 263 -3.07 11.00 -22.97
N ARG A 264 -3.70 12.17 -23.07
CA ARG A 264 -4.90 12.42 -23.90
C ARG A 264 -4.50 12.93 -25.28
#